data_AF-A0A354PII1-F1
#
_entry.id   AF-A0A354PII1-F1
#
_cell.length_a   1.000
_cell.length_b   1.000
_cell.length_c   1.000
_cell.angle_alpha   90.00
_cell.angle_beta   90.00
_cell.angle_gamma   90.00
#
_symmetry.space_group_name_H-M   'P 1'
#
loop_
_entity.id
_entity.type
_entity.pdbx_description
1 polymer ?
#
loop_
_entity_poly.entity_id
_entity_poly.type
_entity_poly.pdbx_seq_one_letter_code
_entity_poly.pdbx_strand_id
1 'polypeptide(L)'
;MSKQNLSSFIWSVADLLRGDYKQSEYGRVILPFTVLRRLDCVLEPTKDAILKEKEKREAAGINPEPFLLKKSGQHFYNTSPLDMRKLLGDQDNIAENLFSY
;
A
#
# COMPACT_ATOMS: atom_id res chain seq x y z
N MET A 1 12.78 -20.39 -9.30
CA MET A 1 12.88 -20.06 -7.87
C MET A 1 11.87 -20.91 -7.11
N SER A 2 12.32 -21.77 -6.20
CA SER A 2 11.48 -22.79 -5.53
C SER A 2 10.55 -22.15 -4.49
N LYS A 3 9.26 -22.52 -4.50
CA LYS A 3 8.23 -22.02 -3.57
C LYS A 3 8.59 -22.20 -2.08
N GLN A 4 9.44 -23.18 -1.75
CA GLN A 4 9.91 -23.45 -0.37
C GLN A 4 10.72 -22.30 0.26
N ASN A 5 11.42 -21.50 -0.54
CA ASN A 5 12.19 -20.37 -0.01
C ASN A 5 11.29 -19.21 0.46
N LEU A 6 10.14 -19.01 -0.19
CA LEU A 6 9.24 -17.90 0.15
C LEU A 6 8.50 -18.15 1.46
N SER A 7 8.07 -19.40 1.71
CA SER A 7 7.43 -19.76 2.98
C SER A 7 8.38 -19.56 4.17
N SER A 8 9.63 -20.00 4.05
CA SER A 8 10.63 -19.83 5.11
C SER A 8 10.96 -18.35 5.35
N PHE A 9 11.05 -17.55 4.29
CA PHE A 9 11.25 -16.10 4.39
C PHE A 9 10.09 -15.40 5.11
N ILE A 10 8.84 -15.70 4.72
CA ILE A 10 7.65 -15.12 5.39
C ILE A 10 7.62 -15.50 6.88
N TRP A 11 7.93 -16.76 7.21
CA TRP A 11 8.01 -17.19 8.61
C TRP A 11 9.14 -16.50 9.38
N SER A 12 10.29 -16.23 8.76
CA SER A 12 11.36 -15.45 9.43
C SER A 12 10.96 -14.00 9.72
N VAL A 13 10.09 -13.40 8.92
CA VAL A 13 9.55 -12.06 9.20
C VAL A 13 8.50 -12.13 10.31
N ALA A 14 7.69 -13.20 10.36
CA ALA A 14 6.69 -13.41 11.41
C ALA A 14 7.32 -13.53 12.81
N ASP A 15 8.59 -13.91 12.90
CA ASP A 15 9.33 -13.94 14.17
C ASP A 15 9.50 -12.55 14.80
N LEU A 16 9.40 -11.45 14.03
CA LEU A 16 9.38 -10.08 14.55
C LEU A 16 8.11 -9.76 15.35
N LEU A 17 7.03 -10.55 15.16
CA LEU A 17 5.78 -10.41 15.92
C LEU A 17 5.77 -11.25 17.20
N ARG A 18 6.83 -12.03 17.44
CA ARG A 18 6.92 -12.93 18.60
C ARG A 18 7.07 -12.12 19.89
N GLY A 19 6.08 -12.22 20.76
CA GLY A 19 6.02 -11.51 22.04
C GLY A 19 4.71 -10.75 22.15
N ASP A 20 4.49 -9.80 21.24
CA ASP A 20 3.29 -8.95 21.20
C ASP A 20 2.06 -9.69 20.66
N TYR A 21 2.26 -10.71 19.81
CA TYR A 21 1.18 -11.49 19.20
C TYR A 21 1.38 -12.99 19.40
N LYS A 22 0.26 -13.73 19.50
CA LYS A 22 0.30 -15.21 19.45
C LYS A 22 0.54 -15.67 18.01
N GLN A 23 1.14 -16.85 17.84
CA GLN A 23 1.38 -17.41 16.49
C GLN A 23 0.08 -17.56 15.67
N SER A 24 -1.05 -17.84 16.33
CA SER A 24 -2.38 -17.87 15.70
C SER A 24 -2.87 -16.50 15.20
N GLU A 25 -2.29 -15.42 15.70
CA GLU A 25 -2.66 -14.02 15.39
C GLU A 25 -1.75 -13.39 14.34
N TYR A 26 -0.61 -13.99 14.02
CA TYR A 26 0.31 -13.46 12.99
C TYR A 26 -0.39 -13.21 11.65
N GLY A 27 -1.33 -14.09 11.28
CA GLY A 27 -2.14 -13.92 10.08
C GLY A 27 -2.95 -12.61 10.07
N ARG A 28 -3.37 -12.11 11.24
CA ARG A 28 -4.11 -10.84 11.34
C ARG A 28 -3.26 -9.62 10.99
N VAL A 29 -1.94 -9.72 11.13
CA VAL A 29 -1.01 -8.64 10.77
C VAL A 29 -0.50 -8.84 9.34
N ILE A 30 -0.01 -10.04 9.03
CA ILE A 30 0.64 -10.33 7.76
C ILE A 30 -0.33 -10.21 6.58
N LEU A 31 -1.58 -10.68 6.71
CA LEU A 31 -2.54 -10.69 5.59
C LEU A 31 -2.93 -9.27 5.14
N PRO A 32 -3.34 -8.33 6.02
CA PRO A 32 -3.63 -6.96 5.61
C PRO A 32 -2.45 -6.29 4.90
N PHE A 33 -1.23 -6.38 5.44
CA PHE A 33 -0.05 -5.77 4.82
C PHE A 33 0.30 -6.42 3.47
N THR A 34 0.09 -7.73 3.32
CA THR A 34 0.27 -8.42 2.04
C THR A 34 -0.72 -7.91 0.99
N VAL A 35 -1.99 -7.73 1.37
CA VAL A 35 -3.03 -7.18 0.50
C VAL A 35 -2.71 -5.73 0.15
N LEU A 36 -2.38 -4.89 1.13
CA LEU A 36 -2.03 -3.49 0.90
C LEU A 36 -0.83 -3.35 -0.04
N ARG A 37 0.23 -4.15 0.16
CA ARG A 37 1.38 -4.15 -0.75
C ARG A 37 0.99 -4.60 -2.16
N ARG A 38 0.07 -5.57 -2.30
CA ARG A 38 -0.42 -6.00 -3.61
C ARG A 38 -1.17 -4.87 -4.32
N LEU A 39 -2.05 -4.15 -3.62
CA LEU A 39 -2.77 -3.00 -4.16
C LEU A 39 -1.82 -1.88 -4.58
N ASP A 40 -0.82 -1.59 -3.73
CA ASP A 40 0.24 -0.62 -4.01
C ASP A 40 1.03 -0.97 -5.28
N CYS A 41 1.48 -2.23 -5.43
CA CYS A 41 2.16 -2.71 -6.65
C CYS A 41 1.32 -2.52 -7.92
N VAL A 42 0.00 -2.70 -7.84
CA VAL A 42 -0.90 -2.57 -9.00
C VAL A 42 -1.03 -1.10 -9.42
N LEU A 43 -0.96 -0.16 -8.46
CA LEU A 43 -1.05 1.27 -8.71
C LEU A 43 0.31 1.93 -8.97
N GLU A 44 1.42 1.30 -8.60
CA GLU A 44 2.80 1.82 -8.74
C GLU A 44 3.09 2.38 -10.14
N PRO A 45 2.69 1.75 -11.27
CA PRO A 45 2.93 2.30 -12.60
C PRO A 45 2.09 3.53 -12.96
N THR A 46 0.96 3.74 -12.28
CA THR A 46 -0.03 4.78 -12.62
C THR A 46 -0.11 5.90 -11.57
N LYS A 47 0.54 5.74 -10.41
CA LYS A 47 0.51 6.65 -9.26
C LYS A 47 0.78 8.11 -9.64
N ASP A 48 1.90 8.39 -10.31
CA ASP A 48 2.26 9.77 -10.70
C ASP A 48 1.25 10.39 -11.66
N ALA A 49 0.66 9.58 -12.54
CA ALA A 49 -0.36 10.06 -13.47
C ALA A 49 -1.68 10.37 -12.75
N ILE A 50 -2.05 9.56 -11.75
CA ILE A 50 -3.24 9.77 -10.90
C ILE A 50 -3.09 11.07 -10.10
N LEU A 51 -1.95 11.30 -9.45
CA LEU A 51 -1.72 12.51 -8.64
C LEU A 51 -1.78 13.78 -9.49
N LYS A 52 -1.11 13.79 -10.66
CA LYS A 52 -1.16 14.93 -11.59
C LYS A 52 -2.57 15.17 -12.14
N GLU A 53 -3.32 14.10 -12.44
CA GLU A 53 -4.70 14.23 -12.90
C GLU A 53 -5.59 14.77 -11.79
N LYS A 54 -5.42 14.33 -10.55
CA LYS A 54 -6.15 14.85 -9.38
C LYS A 54 -5.97 16.36 -9.24
N GLU A 55 -4.73 16.82 -9.16
CA GLU A 55 -4.40 18.25 -9.02
C GLU A 55 -5.03 19.09 -10.15
N LYS A 56 -4.95 18.59 -11.39
CA LYS A 56 -5.53 19.26 -12.56
C LYS A 56 -7.05 19.39 -12.48
N ARG A 57 -7.74 18.35 -12.01
CA ARG A 57 -9.22 18.32 -11.94
C ARG A 57 -9.75 19.10 -10.76
N GLU A 58 -9.07 19.03 -9.62
CA GLU A 58 -9.38 19.84 -8.44
C GLU A 58 -9.21 21.33 -8.72
N ALA A 59 -8.13 21.73 -9.40
CA ALA A 59 -7.92 23.11 -9.84
C ALA A 59 -9.01 23.60 -10.83
N ALA A 60 -9.62 22.69 -11.58
CA ALA A 60 -10.72 22.99 -12.49
C ALA A 60 -12.11 22.95 -11.81
N GLY A 61 -12.19 22.60 -10.52
CA GLY A 61 -13.46 22.43 -9.81
C GLY A 61 -14.30 21.25 -10.29
N ILE A 62 -13.69 20.26 -10.93
CA ILE A 62 -14.37 19.08 -11.50
C ILE A 62 -14.14 17.88 -10.58
N ASN A 63 -15.15 17.01 -10.41
CA ASN A 63 -14.96 15.75 -9.68
C ASN A 63 -13.83 14.91 -10.34
N PRO A 64 -12.70 14.66 -9.65
CA PRO A 64 -11.57 13.93 -10.23
C PRO A 64 -11.85 12.43 -10.39
N GLU A 65 -12.74 11.84 -9.59
CA GLU A 65 -12.90 10.40 -9.43
C GLU A 65 -13.02 9.59 -10.75
N PRO A 66 -13.88 9.95 -11.72
CA PRO A 66 -14.00 9.21 -12.97
C PRO A 66 -12.70 9.19 -13.79
N PHE A 67 -11.92 10.26 -13.69
CA PHE A 67 -10.64 10.39 -14.37
C PHE A 67 -9.56 9.56 -13.66
N LEU A 68 -9.56 9.53 -12.33
CA LEU A 68 -8.62 8.74 -11.55
C LEU A 68 -8.79 7.25 -11.80
N LEU A 69 -10.04 6.75 -11.83
CA LEU A 69 -10.35 5.36 -12.18
C LEU A 69 -9.89 5.02 -13.61
N LYS A 70 -10.12 5.92 -14.56
CA LYS A 70 -9.66 5.73 -15.95
C LYS A 70 -8.12 5.72 -16.05
N LYS A 71 -7.45 6.55 -15.25
CA LYS A 71 -5.97 6.64 -15.22
C LYS A 71 -5.32 5.48 -14.48
N SER A 72 -5.95 4.96 -13.42
CA SER A 72 -5.46 3.79 -12.71
C SER A 72 -5.60 2.52 -13.55
N GLY A 73 -6.58 2.46 -14.45
CA GLY A 73 -6.91 1.25 -15.21
C GLY A 73 -7.49 0.15 -14.33
N GLN A 74 -7.94 0.50 -13.12
CA GLN A 74 -8.48 -0.39 -12.10
C GLN A 74 -9.79 0.17 -11.56
N HIS A 75 -10.55 -0.67 -10.86
CA HIS A 75 -11.76 -0.23 -10.15
C HIS A 75 -11.47 0.51 -8.83
N PHE A 76 -10.21 0.87 -8.59
CA PHE A 76 -9.76 1.59 -7.40
C PHE A 76 -8.59 2.51 -7.76
N TYR A 77 -8.30 3.47 -6.89
CA TYR A 77 -7.17 4.39 -6.98
C TYR A 77 -6.71 4.79 -5.58
N ASN A 78 -5.49 5.31 -5.47
CA ASN A 78 -4.98 5.92 -4.25
C ASN A 78 -4.55 7.36 -4.56
N THR A 79 -5.03 8.32 -3.78
CA THR A 79 -4.69 9.75 -3.92
C THR A 79 -3.68 10.26 -2.90
N SER A 80 -3.28 9.44 -1.94
CA SER A 80 -2.19 9.73 -1.02
C SER A 80 -0.88 9.85 -1.81
N PRO A 81 -0.05 10.87 -1.53
CA PRO A 81 1.28 11.00 -2.14
C PRO A 81 2.25 9.91 -1.64
N LEU A 82 1.89 9.20 -0.57
CA LEU A 82 2.65 8.12 0.02
C LEU A 82 2.49 6.83 -0.78
N ASP A 83 3.57 6.07 -0.86
CA ASP A 83 3.59 4.68 -1.32
C ASP A 83 4.25 3.84 -0.23
N MET A 84 4.13 2.52 -0.31
CA MET A 84 4.68 1.63 0.73
C MET A 84 6.18 1.80 0.94
N ARG A 85 6.94 2.26 -0.07
CA ARG A 85 8.38 2.50 0.09
C ARG A 85 8.64 3.82 0.83
N LYS A 86 7.87 4.87 0.52
CA LYS A 86 7.94 6.17 1.22
C LYS A 86 7.49 6.06 2.67
N LEU A 87 6.48 5.24 2.97
CA LEU A 87 6.04 4.97 4.34
C LEU A 87 7.19 4.44 5.20
N LEU A 88 7.97 3.50 4.68
CA LEU A 88 9.13 2.93 5.38
C LEU A 88 10.29 3.93 5.60
N GLY A 89 10.27 5.07 4.89
CA GLY A 89 11.29 6.11 5.01
C GLY A 89 11.13 7.01 6.24
N ASP A 90 9.95 7.02 6.87
CA ASP A 90 9.65 7.80 8.08
C ASP A 90 9.03 6.87 9.14
N GLN A 91 9.93 6.14 9.81
CA GLN A 91 9.55 5.11 10.79
C GLN A 91 8.96 5.71 12.07
N ASP A 92 9.41 6.91 12.46
CA ASP A 92 8.97 7.56 13.70
C ASP A 92 7.49 7.97 13.62
N ASN A 93 6.98 8.29 12.42
CA ASN A 93 5.58 8.64 12.16
C ASN A 93 4.81 7.56 11.39
N ILE A 94 5.29 6.30 11.40
CA ILE A 94 4.74 5.23 10.56
C ILE A 94 3.24 5.01 10.77
N ALA A 95 2.73 5.18 12.00
CA ALA A 95 1.32 5.02 12.30
C ALA A 95 0.46 6.08 11.61
N GLU A 96 0.82 7.36 11.75
CA GLU A 96 0.11 8.48 11.12
C GLU A 96 0.20 8.39 9.59
N ASN A 97 1.39 8.11 9.08
CA ASN A 97 1.64 7.92 7.66
C ASN A 97 0.77 6.78 7.09
N LEU A 98 0.61 5.67 7.81
CA LEU A 98 -0.26 4.56 7.41
C LEU A 98 -1.75 4.91 7.44
N PHE A 99 -2.21 5.76 8.38
CA PHE A 99 -3.60 6.24 8.39
C PHE A 99 -3.89 7.26 7.28
N SER A 100 -2.87 7.98 6.80
CA SER A 100 -2.98 8.94 5.70
C SER A 100 -2.77 8.34 4.30
N TYR A 101 -2.42 7.05 4.23
CA TYR A 101 -2.16 6.29 3.01
C TYR A 101 -3.45 5.78 2.35
#